data_AF-A0A5M3W656-F1
#
_entry.id   AF-A0A5M3W656-F1
#
_cell.length_a   1.000
_cell.length_b   1.000
_cell.length_c   1.000
_cell.angle_alpha   90.00
_cell.angle_beta   90.00
_cell.angle_gamma   90.00
#
_symmetry.space_group_name_H-M   'P 1'
#
loop_
_entity.id
_entity.type
_entity.pdbx_description
1 polymer ?
#
loop_
_entity_poly.entity_id
_entity_poly.type
_entity_poly.pdbx_seq_one_letter_code
_entity_poly.pdbx_strand_id
1 'polypeptide(L)'
;MRVRVWRIVGGLFTAIVVISVAMAVRGEILWQGGLDGSAYSPLRSSQRTEIVTDVYDFAERTLIVRAGGNVKVNVVPGPDGRLTIRRELSWTDMPPNARQFWNGRTLRIEVSCRVGCSAVYTLSVPAAVEVERL
;
A
#
# COMPACT_ATOMS: atom_id res chain seq x y z
N MET A 1 57.81 20.25 -45.70
CA MET A 1 57.07 19.76 -44.51
C MET A 1 55.66 20.36 -44.50
N ARG A 2 54.64 19.72 -45.12
CA ARG A 2 53.24 20.24 -45.14
C ARG A 2 52.18 19.22 -44.66
N VAL A 3 52.59 17.99 -44.39
CA VAL A 3 51.69 16.86 -44.06
C VAL A 3 51.33 16.74 -42.57
N ARG A 4 52.05 17.43 -41.68
CA ARG A 4 51.87 17.30 -40.21
C ARG A 4 50.76 18.19 -39.63
N VAL A 5 50.44 19.31 -40.29
CA VAL A 5 49.49 20.31 -39.77
C VAL A 5 48.05 19.79 -39.79
N TRP A 6 47.63 19.12 -40.88
CA TRP A 6 46.26 18.60 -41.00
C TRP A 6 45.91 17.54 -39.95
N ARG A 7 46.87 16.67 -39.58
CA ARG A 7 46.64 15.63 -38.55
C ARG A 7 46.51 16.22 -37.15
N ILE A 8 47.27 17.27 -36.86
CA ILE A 8 47.20 17.97 -35.57
C ILE A 8 45.85 18.68 -35.44
N VAL A 9 45.39 19.34 -36.51
CA VAL A 9 44.09 20.02 -36.54
C VAL A 9 42.93 19.02 -36.40
N GLY A 10 43.00 17.88 -37.10
CA GLY A 10 41.97 16.84 -37.01
C GLY A 10 41.87 16.22 -35.61
N GLY A 11 43.01 15.94 -34.97
CA GLY A 11 43.04 15.39 -33.60
C GLY A 11 42.60 16.38 -32.53
N LEU A 12 42.93 17.67 -32.69
CA LEU A 12 42.48 18.71 -31.77
C LEU A 12 40.96 18.89 -31.83
N PHE A 13 40.39 18.83 -33.04
CA PHE A 13 38.94 18.97 -33.22
C PHE A 13 38.16 17.82 -32.55
N THR A 14 38.58 16.58 -32.73
CA THR A 14 37.94 15.43 -32.06
C THR A 14 38.07 15.52 -30.54
N ALA A 15 39.22 15.95 -30.00
CA ALA A 15 39.38 16.17 -28.57
C ALA A 15 38.39 17.22 -28.03
N ILE A 16 38.21 18.34 -28.75
CA ILE A 16 37.27 19.40 -28.35
C ILE A 16 35.82 18.88 -28.39
N VAL A 17 35.43 18.10 -29.41
CA VAL A 17 34.08 17.53 -29.50
C VAL A 17 33.81 16.56 -28.33
N VAL A 18 34.75 15.68 -28.01
CA VAL A 18 34.57 14.74 -26.88
C VAL A 18 34.46 15.49 -25.55
N ILE A 19 35.28 16.52 -25.33
CA ILE A 19 35.23 17.32 -24.11
C ILE A 19 33.91 18.10 -24.00
N SER A 20 33.42 18.69 -25.09
CA SER A 20 32.18 19.46 -25.10
C SER A 20 30.94 18.58 -24.88
N VAL A 21 30.89 17.37 -25.45
CA VAL A 21 29.83 16.39 -25.15
C VAL A 21 29.89 15.95 -23.68
N ALA A 22 31.07 15.67 -23.14
CA ALA A 22 31.22 15.29 -21.73
C ALA A 22 30.81 16.40 -20.76
N MET A 23 31.09 17.67 -21.11
CA MET A 23 30.66 18.83 -20.32
C MET A 23 29.16 19.09 -20.41
N ALA A 24 28.52 18.89 -21.58
CA ALA A 24 27.07 19.02 -21.73
C ALA A 24 26.30 17.99 -20.88
N VAL A 25 26.77 16.73 -20.89
CA VAL A 25 26.22 15.66 -20.03
C VAL A 25 26.37 16.01 -18.54
N ARG A 26 27.51 16.59 -18.13
CA ARG A 26 27.68 17.07 -16.75
C ARG A 26 26.77 18.25 -16.41
N GLY A 27 26.49 19.14 -17.36
CA GLY A 27 25.64 20.31 -17.17
C GLY A 27 24.21 19.92 -16.85
N GLU A 28 23.63 18.97 -17.59
CA GLU A 28 22.27 18.48 -17.34
C GLU A 28 22.15 17.79 -15.96
N ILE A 29 23.17 17.02 -15.56
CA ILE A 29 23.23 16.35 -14.25
C ILE A 29 23.33 17.36 -13.08
N LEU A 30 24.04 18.48 -13.28
CA LEU A 30 24.25 19.48 -12.23
C LEU A 30 23.07 20.46 -12.11
N TRP A 31 22.35 20.74 -13.19
CA TRP A 31 21.18 21.63 -13.16
C TRP A 31 19.88 20.91 -12.80
N GLN A 32 19.78 19.59 -13.04
CA GLN A 32 18.68 18.75 -12.55
C GLN A 32 18.97 18.15 -11.16
N GLY A 33 19.50 18.92 -10.21
CA GLY A 33 19.42 18.64 -8.76
C GLY A 33 19.66 17.19 -8.30
N GLY A 34 20.53 16.44 -8.98
CA GLY A 34 20.53 14.97 -8.92
C GLY A 34 21.75 14.35 -8.25
N LEU A 35 22.66 15.14 -7.68
CA LEU A 35 23.90 14.63 -7.07
C LEU A 35 23.97 14.76 -5.55
N ASP A 36 23.01 15.44 -4.92
CA ASP A 36 23.06 15.65 -3.46
C ASP A 36 22.40 14.49 -2.69
N GLY A 37 21.85 13.48 -3.38
CA GLY A 37 21.02 12.41 -2.79
C GLY A 37 19.72 12.93 -2.14
N SER A 38 19.57 14.25 -2.07
CA SER A 38 18.46 15.02 -1.53
C SER A 38 17.42 15.27 -2.61
N ALA A 39 16.94 14.19 -3.23
CA ALA A 39 15.60 14.27 -3.81
C ALA A 39 14.66 14.42 -2.61
N TYR A 40 14.26 15.67 -2.29
CA TYR A 40 13.06 15.93 -1.51
C TYR A 40 11.87 15.44 -2.36
N SER A 41 11.72 14.13 -2.44
CA SER A 41 10.44 13.52 -2.70
C SER A 41 9.67 13.71 -1.40
N PRO A 42 8.70 14.63 -1.32
CA PRO A 42 7.74 14.52 -0.25
C PRO A 42 7.14 13.13 -0.45
N LEU A 43 7.49 12.17 0.40
CA LEU A 43 6.83 10.88 0.47
C LEU A 43 5.40 11.21 0.88
N ARG A 44 4.57 11.47 -0.14
CA ARG A 44 3.13 11.66 -0.06
C ARG A 44 2.64 10.50 0.79
N SER A 45 2.10 10.81 1.97
CA SER A 45 1.86 9.83 3.02
C SER A 45 1.32 8.53 2.43
N SER A 46 2.06 7.43 2.61
CA SER A 46 1.71 6.18 1.94
C SER A 46 0.43 5.64 2.57
N GLN A 47 -0.67 5.67 1.83
CA GLN A 47 -1.87 4.93 2.21
C GLN A 47 -1.54 3.43 2.11
N ARG A 48 -1.74 2.70 3.21
CA ARG A 48 -1.58 1.25 3.25
C ARG A 48 -2.91 0.58 3.51
N THR A 49 -3.07 -0.61 2.95
CA THR A 49 -4.25 -1.45 3.13
C THR A 49 -3.81 -2.88 3.41
N GLU A 50 -4.38 -3.49 4.43
CA GLU A 50 -4.23 -4.90 4.79
C GLU A 50 -5.57 -5.61 4.67
N ILE A 51 -5.56 -6.77 4.01
CA ILE A 51 -6.75 -7.60 3.81
C ILE A 51 -6.47 -8.98 4.41
N VAL A 52 -7.33 -9.40 5.32
CA VAL A 52 -7.30 -10.75 5.93
C VAL A 52 -8.64 -11.40 5.70
N THR A 53 -8.63 -12.69 5.35
CA THR A 53 -9.86 -13.47 5.14
C THR A 53 -9.75 -14.76 5.91
N ASP A 54 -10.66 -14.94 6.86
CA ASP A 54 -10.80 -16.15 7.65
C ASP A 54 -12.07 -16.90 7.22
N VAL A 55 -11.97 -18.23 7.14
CA VAL A 55 -13.09 -19.09 6.76
C VAL A 55 -13.29 -20.12 7.87
N TYR A 56 -14.53 -20.24 8.34
CA TYR A 56 -14.91 -21.18 9.39
C TYR A 56 -16.10 -22.02 8.93
N ASP A 57 -16.13 -23.28 9.34
CA ASP A 57 -17.36 -24.05 9.32
C ASP A 57 -18.33 -23.46 10.37
N PHE A 58 -19.59 -23.32 9.99
CA PHE A 58 -20.58 -22.62 10.80
C PHE A 58 -21.95 -23.30 10.72
N ALA A 59 -22.37 -23.91 11.82
CA ALA A 59 -23.63 -24.65 11.95
C ALA A 59 -24.62 -24.01 12.93
N GLU A 60 -24.23 -22.93 13.60
CA GLU A 60 -25.09 -22.20 14.53
C GLU A 60 -26.19 -21.43 13.78
N ARG A 61 -27.34 -21.24 14.42
CA ARG A 61 -28.46 -20.48 13.84
C ARG A 61 -28.34 -18.97 14.01
N THR A 62 -27.46 -18.54 14.92
CA THR A 62 -27.31 -17.13 15.28
C THR A 62 -25.84 -16.77 15.35
N LEU A 63 -25.47 -15.67 14.68
CA LEU A 63 -24.16 -15.05 14.75
C LEU A 63 -24.25 -13.76 15.55
N ILE A 64 -23.46 -13.66 16.63
CA ILE A 64 -23.38 -12.44 17.45
C ILE A 64 -22.16 -11.64 17.01
N VAL A 65 -22.36 -10.40 16.58
CA VAL A 65 -21.27 -9.49 16.19
C VAL A 65 -21.19 -8.33 17.16
N ARG A 66 -20.07 -8.26 17.88
CA ARG A 66 -19.75 -7.16 18.79
C ARG A 66 -18.65 -6.33 18.16
N ALA A 67 -18.96 -5.11 17.74
CA ALA A 67 -18.01 -4.23 17.06
C ALA A 67 -17.87 -2.91 17.82
N GLY A 68 -16.66 -2.62 18.31
CA GLY A 68 -16.37 -1.37 18.99
C GLY A 68 -15.95 -0.26 18.02
N GLY A 69 -16.30 0.99 18.36
CA GLY A 69 -15.75 2.20 17.70
C GLY A 69 -16.19 2.40 16.25
N ASN A 70 -15.29 2.90 15.40
CA ASN A 70 -15.53 3.26 14.00
C ASN A 70 -15.41 2.07 13.01
N VAL A 71 -15.79 0.87 13.44
CA VAL A 71 -15.73 -0.33 12.59
C VAL A 71 -17.00 -0.44 11.75
N LYS A 72 -16.84 -0.54 10.43
CA LYS A 72 -17.95 -0.80 9.51
C LYS A 72 -18.13 -2.30 9.31
N VAL A 73 -19.28 -2.84 9.67
CA VAL A 73 -19.64 -4.25 9.45
C VAL A 73 -20.69 -4.36 8.36
N ASN A 74 -20.34 -5.01 7.25
CA ASN A 74 -21.25 -5.41 6.19
C ASN A 74 -21.55 -6.90 6.35
N VAL A 75 -22.82 -7.27 6.21
CA VAL A 75 -23.26 -8.67 6.19
C VAL A 75 -23.82 -8.93 4.81
N VAL A 76 -23.33 -9.99 4.18
CA VAL A 76 -23.74 -10.42 2.85
C VAL A 76 -24.13 -11.90 2.87
N PRO A 77 -25.02 -12.36 1.98
CA PRO A 77 -25.31 -13.77 1.85
C PRO A 77 -24.05 -14.59 1.54
N GLY A 78 -23.98 -15.79 2.12
CA GLY A 78 -22.88 -16.73 1.95
C GLY A 78 -23.38 -18.16 1.74
N PRO A 79 -22.48 -19.09 1.40
CA PRO A 79 -22.81 -20.50 1.26
C PRO A 79 -23.22 -21.11 2.61
N ASP A 80 -24.13 -22.08 2.58
CA ASP A 80 -24.56 -22.79 3.78
C ASP A 80 -23.40 -23.53 4.46
N GLY A 81 -23.48 -23.63 5.79
CA GLY A 81 -22.48 -24.32 6.60
C GLY A 81 -21.14 -23.57 6.75
N ARG A 82 -21.01 -22.34 6.22
CA ARG A 82 -19.74 -21.62 6.19
C ARG A 82 -19.89 -20.15 6.54
N LEU A 83 -19.03 -19.67 7.43
CA LEU A 83 -18.85 -18.26 7.75
C LEU A 83 -17.54 -17.77 7.14
N THR A 84 -17.59 -16.72 6.33
CA THR A 84 -16.39 -16.03 5.86
C THR A 84 -16.30 -14.65 6.48
N ILE A 85 -15.15 -14.35 7.08
CA ILE A 85 -14.87 -13.06 7.69
C ILE A 85 -13.76 -12.40 6.88
N ARG A 86 -14.09 -11.37 6.09
CA ARG A 86 -13.12 -10.57 5.37
C ARG A 86 -12.91 -9.25 6.10
N ARG A 87 -11.70 -9.03 6.57
CA ARG A 87 -11.24 -7.77 7.19
C ARG A 87 -10.42 -6.96 6.20
N GLU A 88 -10.72 -5.68 6.11
CA GLU A 88 -9.96 -4.69 5.36
C GLU A 88 -9.63 -3.51 6.28
N LEU A 89 -8.35 -3.33 6.56
CA LEU A 89 -7.82 -2.22 7.36
C LEU A 89 -7.06 -1.30 6.43
N SER A 90 -7.39 0.00 6.43
CA SER A 90 -6.63 1.00 5.70
C SER A 90 -6.15 2.09 6.65
N TRP A 91 -4.93 2.60 6.44
CA TRP A 91 -4.35 3.63 7.29
C TRP A 91 -3.32 4.47 6.56
N THR A 92 -3.06 5.64 7.14
CA THR A 92 -1.97 6.54 6.77
C THR A 92 -0.95 6.53 7.91
N ASP A 93 0.33 6.42 7.56
CA ASP A 93 1.49 6.42 8.48
C ASP A 93 1.60 5.22 9.43
N MET A 94 0.71 5.10 10.43
CA MET A 94 0.79 4.07 11.49
C MET A 94 -0.33 3.04 11.38
N PRO A 95 -0.01 1.74 11.52
CA PRO A 95 -1.02 0.68 11.47
C PRO A 95 -1.98 0.77 12.68
N PRO A 96 -3.27 0.46 12.49
CA PRO A 96 -4.23 0.40 13.58
C PRO A 96 -3.94 -0.82 14.47
N ASN A 97 -4.29 -0.71 15.76
CA ASN A 97 -4.30 -1.86 16.64
C ASN A 97 -5.65 -2.58 16.47
N ALA A 98 -5.63 -3.73 15.79
CA ALA A 98 -6.81 -4.53 15.55
C ALA A 98 -6.72 -5.86 16.32
N ARG A 99 -7.76 -6.13 17.12
CA ARG A 99 -7.95 -7.40 17.81
C ARG A 99 -9.27 -8.00 17.36
N GLN A 100 -9.21 -9.28 17.00
CA GLN A 100 -10.34 -10.08 16.59
C GLN A 100 -10.38 -11.33 17.45
N PHE A 101 -11.54 -11.63 17.99
CA PHE A 101 -11.78 -12.86 18.73
C PHE A 101 -13.00 -13.58 18.18
N TRP A 102 -12.84 -14.90 18.01
CA TRP A 102 -13.86 -15.80 17.51
C TRP A 102 -13.94 -17.02 18.42
N ASN A 103 -15.17 -17.43 18.80
CA ASN A 103 -15.41 -18.60 19.65
C ASN A 103 -16.42 -19.59 19.06
N GLY A 104 -16.66 -19.53 17.74
CA GLY A 104 -17.64 -20.39 17.06
C GLY A 104 -19.04 -19.80 16.93
N ARG A 105 -19.38 -18.76 17.70
CA ARG A 105 -20.71 -18.11 17.66
C ARG A 105 -20.66 -16.59 17.73
N THR A 106 -19.70 -16.05 18.47
CA THR A 106 -19.54 -14.63 18.72
C THR A 106 -18.26 -14.13 18.07
N LEU A 107 -18.40 -13.13 17.21
CA LEU A 107 -17.32 -12.36 16.65
C LEU A 107 -17.18 -11.06 17.45
N ARG A 108 -16.04 -10.89 18.14
CA ARG A 108 -15.71 -9.65 18.84
C ARG A 108 -14.60 -8.92 18.09
N ILE A 109 -14.87 -7.68 17.72
CA ILE A 109 -14.00 -6.82 16.92
C ILE A 109 -13.67 -5.58 17.73
N GLU A 110 -12.37 -5.37 17.97
CA GLU A 110 -11.85 -4.19 18.63
C GLU A 110 -10.78 -3.58 17.73
N VAL A 111 -11.05 -2.39 17.19
CA VAL A 111 -10.07 -1.65 16.40
C VAL A 111 -9.85 -0.28 17.03
N SER A 112 -8.60 -0.02 17.42
CA SER A 112 -8.16 1.30 17.85
C SER A 112 -7.41 1.97 16.70
N CYS A 113 -7.97 3.07 16.24
CA CYS A 113 -7.61 3.74 15.00
C CYS A 113 -7.47 5.24 15.26
N ARG A 114 -6.37 5.85 14.78
CA ARG A 114 -6.16 7.31 14.80
C ARG A 114 -6.71 7.93 13.52
N VAL A 115 -6.52 9.24 13.34
CA VAL A 115 -6.93 9.98 12.12
C VAL A 115 -6.32 9.34 10.87
N GLY A 116 -7.10 9.23 9.80
CA GLY A 116 -6.63 8.70 8.52
C GLY A 116 -6.62 7.16 8.43
N CYS A 117 -7.40 6.48 9.26
CA CYS A 117 -7.54 5.02 9.23
C CYS A 117 -9.03 4.58 9.16
N SER A 118 -9.28 3.43 8.55
CA SER A 118 -10.59 2.79 8.40
C SER A 118 -10.52 1.29 8.64
N ALA A 119 -11.61 0.73 9.14
CA ALA A 119 -11.75 -0.71 9.37
C ALA A 119 -13.11 -1.18 8.83
N VAL A 120 -13.07 -2.06 7.84
CA VAL A 120 -14.25 -2.63 7.19
C VAL A 120 -14.20 -4.15 7.34
N TYR A 121 -15.29 -4.72 7.82
CA TYR A 121 -15.51 -6.16 7.91
C TYR A 121 -16.67 -6.54 7.02
N THR A 122 -16.47 -7.52 6.16
CA THR A 122 -17.52 -8.13 5.34
C THR A 122 -17.69 -9.57 5.78
N LEU A 123 -18.86 -9.86 6.35
CA LEU A 123 -19.25 -11.18 6.84
C LEU A 123 -20.13 -11.84 5.79
N SER A 124 -19.66 -12.93 5.20
CA SER A 124 -20.49 -13.79 4.35
C SER A 124 -21.09 -14.88 5.23
N VAL A 125 -22.41 -14.81 5.41
CA VAL A 125 -23.16 -15.59 6.40
C VAL A 125 -24.25 -16.40 5.67
N PRO A 126 -24.48 -17.67 6.03
CA PRO A 126 -25.57 -18.46 5.47
C PRO A 126 -26.91 -17.73 5.59
N ALA A 127 -27.77 -17.83 4.58
CA ALA A 127 -29.03 -17.08 4.54
C ALA A 127 -30.01 -17.43 5.67
N ALA A 128 -29.92 -18.64 6.22
CA ALA A 128 -30.76 -19.13 7.32
C ALA A 128 -30.30 -18.65 8.71
N VAL A 129 -29.18 -17.93 8.81
CA VAL A 129 -28.58 -17.50 10.07
C VAL A 129 -29.02 -16.09 10.42
N GLU A 130 -29.48 -15.89 11.64
CA GLU A 130 -29.78 -14.58 12.20
C GLU A 130 -28.51 -13.88 12.67
N VAL A 131 -28.33 -12.60 12.32
CA VAL A 131 -27.16 -11.82 12.73
C VAL A 131 -27.56 -10.74 13.73
N GLU A 132 -27.12 -10.90 14.97
CA GLU A 132 -27.30 -9.92 16.04
C GLU A 132 -26.10 -8.97 16.09
N ARG A 133 -26.34 -7.66 16.09
CA ARG A 133 -25.30 -6.63 16.20
C ARG A 133 -25.40 -5.92 17.55
N LEU A 134 -24.29 -5.89 18.28
CA LEU A 134 -24.18 -5.33 19.63
C LEU A 134 -23.01 -4.34 19.72
#